data_AF-A0A843D0H0-F1
#
_entry.id   AF-A0A843D0H0-F1
#
_cell.length_a   1.000
_cell.length_b   1.000
_cell.length_c   1.000
_cell.angle_alpha   90.00
_cell.angle_beta   90.00
_cell.angle_gamma   90.00
#
_symmetry.space_group_name_H-M   'P 1'
#
loop_
_entity.id
_entity.type
_entity.pdbx_description
1 polymer ?
#
loop_
_entity_poly.entity_id
_entity_poly.type
_entity_poly.pdbx_seq_one_letter_code
_entity_poly.pdbx_strand_id
1 'polypeptide(L)'
;MERKTAFILDGYVDEPACLGVPPYISPYIRYCAGVCAENGFEVSYATIDMLRKDPAVIFGIEKSDLFVCIAGVTVPGKYLGGTPADSGEINRIAASLRRPRKVLGGPIVFGNAAGGGSRAESDSYSLYDCLLSGEISDALDIYLKSYFEGGDGQGGNVKRGRRASASGTDADDAGRLIRGELKYEDIDRRSVLGSGVIKLHPSYPHVICELETARGCSRAEVGGCAFCTEFLYGMPRYRTTEGITAEVAALYGAGARYFRLGRQPDLLAYGAESHMGVAR
;
A
#
# COMPACT_ATOMS: atom_id res chain seq x y z
N MET A 1 4.91 12.72 -27.23
CA MET A 1 4.50 11.43 -26.65
C MET A 1 3.48 11.76 -25.56
N GLU A 2 2.29 11.19 -25.64
CA GLU A 2 1.23 11.44 -24.65
C GLU A 2 1.71 10.97 -23.27
N ARG A 3 1.57 11.81 -22.23
CA ARG A 3 1.99 11.44 -20.86
C ARG A 3 1.02 10.38 -20.33
N LYS A 4 1.55 9.28 -19.79
CA LYS A 4 0.74 8.26 -19.12
C LYS A 4 0.17 8.85 -17.82
N THR A 5 -1.05 8.48 -17.47
CA THR A 5 -1.73 8.99 -16.27
C THR A 5 -2.13 7.86 -15.34
N ALA A 6 -1.83 8.02 -14.05
CA ALA A 6 -2.24 7.11 -12.99
C ALA A 6 -3.14 7.83 -12.00
N PHE A 7 -4.22 7.19 -11.58
CA PHE A 7 -5.09 7.68 -10.53
C PHE A 7 -4.99 6.76 -9.31
N ILE A 8 -4.53 7.32 -8.18
CA ILE A 8 -4.48 6.62 -6.89
C ILE A 8 -5.71 6.99 -6.08
N LEU A 9 -6.53 6.00 -5.73
CA LEU A 9 -7.60 6.16 -4.76
C LEU A 9 -7.16 5.59 -3.41
N ASP A 10 -7.11 6.48 -2.42
CA ASP A 10 -6.85 6.14 -1.03
C ASP A 10 -8.15 5.69 -0.35
N GLY A 11 -8.37 4.39 -0.30
CA GLY A 11 -9.45 3.76 0.45
C GLY A 11 -9.21 3.74 1.96
N TYR A 12 -8.13 4.36 2.42
CA TYR A 12 -7.54 4.29 3.74
C TYR A 12 -7.03 2.90 4.11
N VAL A 13 -5.89 2.93 4.79
CA VAL A 13 -5.29 1.76 5.44
C VAL A 13 -5.25 2.01 6.93
N ASP A 14 -5.59 1.00 7.72
CA ASP A 14 -5.36 1.03 9.16
C ASP A 14 -4.87 -0.32 9.66
N GLU A 15 -3.64 -0.31 10.16
CA GLU A 15 -2.97 -1.48 10.72
C GLU A 15 -2.34 -1.09 12.06
N PRO A 16 -2.05 -2.05 12.95
CA PRO A 16 -1.55 -1.75 14.29
C PRO A 16 -0.36 -0.78 14.32
N ALA A 17 0.53 -0.83 13.32
CA ALA A 17 1.67 0.06 13.22
C ALA A 17 1.52 1.18 12.16
N CYS A 18 0.50 1.16 11.29
CA CYS A 18 0.40 2.04 10.13
C CYS A 18 -0.96 2.71 10.02
N LEU A 19 -0.97 4.05 10.05
CA LEU A 19 -2.20 4.85 9.99
C LEU A 19 -2.35 5.52 8.62
N GLY A 20 -3.52 5.41 8.01
CA GLY A 20 -3.82 6.04 6.72
C GLY A 20 -5.15 6.78 6.67
N VAL A 21 -5.94 6.75 7.76
CA VAL A 21 -7.18 7.53 7.85
C VAL A 21 -6.83 8.99 8.17
N PRO A 22 -7.51 10.00 7.58
CA PRO A 22 -7.19 11.39 7.83
C PRO A 22 -7.13 11.75 9.32
N PRO A 23 -6.18 12.60 9.74
CA PRO A 23 -5.32 13.43 8.89
C PRO A 23 -4.04 12.73 8.39
N TYR A 24 -3.90 11.40 8.56
CA TYR A 24 -2.72 10.66 8.14
C TYR A 24 -2.72 10.34 6.64
N ILE A 25 -1.53 10.25 6.05
CA ILE A 25 -1.31 9.62 4.74
C ILE A 25 -0.33 8.46 4.90
N SER A 26 -0.75 7.27 4.49
CA SER A 26 0.05 6.04 4.68
C SER A 26 1.32 6.03 3.81
N PRO A 27 2.36 5.27 4.21
CA PRO A 27 3.54 5.07 3.37
C PRO A 27 3.18 4.42 2.02
N TYR A 28 2.19 3.51 2.01
CA TYR A 28 1.77 2.78 0.81
C TYR A 28 1.32 3.69 -0.34
N ILE A 29 0.51 4.69 -0.04
CA ILE A 29 0.09 5.69 -1.03
C ILE A 29 1.30 6.41 -1.63
N ARG A 30 2.23 6.83 -0.77
CA ARG A 30 3.41 7.59 -1.18
C ARG A 30 4.37 6.72 -1.97
N TYR A 31 4.59 5.48 -1.56
CA TYR A 31 5.49 4.56 -2.27
C TYR A 31 4.93 4.15 -3.62
N CYS A 32 3.62 3.87 -3.72
CA CYS A 32 2.97 3.61 -5.01
C CYS A 32 2.96 4.85 -5.92
N ALA A 33 2.78 6.06 -5.39
CA ALA A 33 2.96 7.29 -6.16
C ALA A 33 4.40 7.41 -6.70
N GLY A 34 5.39 7.01 -5.90
CA GLY A 34 6.79 6.91 -6.32
C GLY A 34 7.00 5.92 -7.46
N VAL A 35 6.39 4.73 -7.40
CA VAL A 35 6.45 3.72 -8.47
C VAL A 35 5.81 4.23 -9.76
N CYS A 36 4.65 4.88 -9.67
CA CYS A 36 3.99 5.50 -10.81
C CYS A 36 4.90 6.57 -11.44
N ALA A 37 5.48 7.46 -10.65
CA ALA A 37 6.39 8.50 -11.14
C ALA A 37 7.65 7.91 -11.79
N GLU A 38 8.25 6.89 -11.17
CA GLU A 38 9.41 6.14 -11.69
C GLU A 38 9.11 5.52 -13.06
N ASN A 39 7.88 5.05 -13.27
CA ASN A 39 7.42 4.46 -14.53
C ASN A 39 6.81 5.49 -15.52
N GLY A 40 7.02 6.79 -15.28
CA GLY A 40 6.63 7.87 -16.19
C GLY A 40 5.15 8.26 -16.16
N PHE A 41 4.43 7.89 -15.11
CA PHE A 41 3.04 8.31 -14.91
C PHE A 41 2.93 9.67 -14.22
N GLU A 42 2.02 10.50 -14.71
CA GLU A 42 1.50 11.65 -13.98
C GLU A 42 0.43 11.17 -12.99
N VAL A 43 0.63 11.43 -11.70
CA VAL A 43 -0.21 10.90 -10.62
C VAL A 43 -1.30 11.90 -10.22
N SER A 44 -2.55 11.47 -10.34
CA SER A 44 -3.70 12.06 -9.65
C SER A 44 -4.04 11.27 -8.40
N TYR A 45 -4.66 11.92 -7.42
CA TYR A 45 -4.98 11.33 -6.12
C TYR A 45 -6.33 11.82 -5.62
N ALA A 46 -7.09 10.94 -4.98
CA ALA A 46 -8.23 11.29 -4.15
C ALA A 46 -8.36 10.31 -2.99
N THR A 47 -8.96 10.75 -1.88
CA THR A 47 -9.42 9.84 -0.83
C THR A 47 -10.80 9.28 -1.16
N ILE A 48 -11.18 8.19 -0.51
CA ILE A 48 -12.53 7.67 -0.61
C ILE A 48 -13.58 8.69 -0.17
N ASP A 49 -13.30 9.51 0.85
CA ASP A 49 -14.24 10.56 1.28
C ASP A 49 -14.38 11.69 0.26
N MET A 50 -13.32 12.01 -0.50
CA MET A 50 -13.42 12.95 -1.62
C MET A 50 -14.35 12.41 -2.71
N LEU A 51 -14.24 11.12 -3.06
CA LEU A 51 -15.13 10.47 -4.03
C LEU A 51 -16.58 10.39 -3.52
N ARG A 52 -16.79 10.08 -2.23
CA ARG A 52 -18.12 10.08 -1.61
C ARG A 52 -18.77 11.47 -1.64
N LYS A 53 -17.98 12.51 -1.40
CA LYS A 53 -18.44 13.91 -1.41
C LYS A 53 -18.70 14.43 -2.82
N ASP A 54 -17.85 14.05 -3.77
CA ASP A 54 -17.96 14.46 -5.18
C ASP A 54 -17.82 13.24 -6.10
N PRO A 55 -18.94 12.64 -6.54
CA PRO A 55 -18.93 11.54 -7.50
C PRO A 55 -18.24 11.88 -8.82
N ALA A 56 -18.04 13.17 -9.16
CA ALA A 56 -17.34 13.55 -10.39
C ALA A 56 -15.86 13.13 -10.41
N VAL A 57 -15.27 12.82 -9.24
CA VAL A 57 -13.94 12.21 -9.14
C VAL A 57 -13.84 10.94 -9.99
N ILE A 58 -14.92 10.16 -10.13
CA ILE A 58 -14.95 8.95 -10.95
C ILE A 58 -14.58 9.21 -12.42
N PHE A 59 -14.91 10.38 -12.96
CA PHE A 59 -14.56 10.74 -14.34
C PHE A 59 -13.06 10.95 -14.52
N GLY A 60 -12.37 11.41 -13.47
CA GLY A 60 -10.91 11.49 -13.46
C GLY A 60 -10.28 10.10 -13.47
N ILE A 61 -10.83 9.18 -12.67
CA ILE A 61 -10.40 7.78 -12.64
C ILE A 61 -10.62 7.12 -14.00
N GLU A 62 -11.81 7.25 -14.58
CA GLU A 62 -12.16 6.61 -15.86
C GLU A 62 -11.28 7.10 -17.02
N LYS A 63 -10.77 8.33 -16.98
CA LYS A 63 -9.88 8.85 -18.04
C LYS A 63 -8.43 8.38 -17.91
N SER A 64 -8.02 7.90 -16.74
CA SER A 64 -6.64 7.48 -16.48
C SER A 64 -6.27 6.20 -17.25
N ASP A 65 -4.97 5.94 -17.38
CA ASP A 65 -4.46 4.69 -17.97
C ASP A 65 -4.35 3.58 -16.91
N LEU A 66 -4.06 3.98 -15.67
CA LEU A 66 -3.89 3.11 -14.52
C LEU A 66 -4.72 3.63 -13.33
N PHE A 67 -5.53 2.75 -12.75
CA PHE A 67 -6.24 2.97 -11.50
C PHE A 67 -5.62 2.09 -10.40
N VAL A 68 -5.09 2.72 -9.36
CA VAL A 68 -4.51 2.05 -8.18
C VAL A 68 -5.42 2.33 -6.98
N CYS A 69 -6.08 1.30 -6.46
CA CYS A 69 -6.81 1.39 -5.21
C CYS A 69 -5.97 0.80 -4.08
N ILE A 70 -5.75 1.56 -3.00
CA ILE A 70 -5.06 1.05 -1.80
C ILE A 70 -6.02 1.17 -0.62
N ALA A 71 -6.38 0.05 -0.01
CA ALA A 71 -7.37 0.02 1.05
C ALA A 71 -7.15 -1.16 2.02
N GLY A 72 -7.77 -1.06 3.20
CA GLY A 72 -7.98 -2.18 4.09
C GLY A 72 -7.59 -1.91 5.52
N VAL A 73 -8.32 -2.54 6.44
CA VAL A 73 -8.11 -2.39 7.88
C VAL A 73 -7.89 -3.76 8.51
N THR A 74 -6.94 -3.85 9.43
CA THR A 74 -6.70 -5.09 10.20
C THR A 74 -7.08 -4.93 11.68
N VAL A 75 -7.46 -3.72 12.09
CA VAL A 75 -7.94 -3.43 13.43
C VAL A 75 -9.38 -2.90 13.38
N PRO A 76 -10.31 -3.49 14.14
CA PRO A 76 -11.63 -2.91 14.32
C PRO A 76 -11.50 -1.54 15.00
N GLY A 77 -12.09 -0.51 14.42
CA GLY A 77 -11.91 0.87 14.90
C GLY A 77 -13.12 1.76 14.62
N LYS A 78 -13.26 2.80 15.45
CA LYS A 78 -14.07 3.97 15.14
C LYS A 78 -13.14 5.09 14.73
N TYR A 79 -13.42 5.67 13.57
CA TYR A 79 -12.52 6.62 12.93
C TYR A 79 -13.10 8.04 12.99
N LEU A 80 -12.27 9.01 13.41
CA LEU A 80 -12.71 10.40 13.58
C LEU A 80 -12.65 11.22 12.29
N GLY A 81 -11.63 10.99 11.45
CA GLY A 81 -11.33 11.84 10.28
C GLY A 81 -11.84 11.33 8.94
N GLY A 82 -12.29 10.09 8.86
CA GLY A 82 -12.79 9.46 7.63
C GLY A 82 -13.17 8.01 7.88
N THR A 83 -13.95 7.40 6.99
CA THR A 83 -14.31 5.97 7.12
C THR A 83 -13.59 5.17 6.04
N PRO A 84 -12.80 4.13 6.37
CA PRO A 84 -12.18 3.25 5.37
C PRO A 84 -13.20 2.71 4.35
N ALA A 85 -12.76 2.48 3.12
CA ALA A 85 -13.58 1.90 2.07
C ALA A 85 -13.91 0.44 2.41
N ASP A 86 -15.17 0.04 2.27
CA ASP A 86 -15.57 -1.36 2.36
C ASP A 86 -15.42 -2.08 1.02
N SER A 87 -15.42 -3.41 1.03
CA SER A 87 -15.26 -4.23 -0.16
C SER A 87 -16.37 -4.03 -1.20
N GLY A 88 -17.60 -3.74 -0.76
CA GLY A 88 -18.73 -3.44 -1.63
C GLY A 88 -18.57 -2.11 -2.36
N GLU A 89 -18.02 -1.09 -1.71
CA GLU A 89 -17.67 0.20 -2.32
C GLU A 89 -16.51 0.04 -3.31
N ILE A 90 -15.43 -0.66 -2.92
CA ILE A 90 -14.28 -0.97 -3.77
C ILE A 90 -14.72 -1.69 -5.06
N ASN A 91 -15.62 -2.67 -4.96
CA ASN A 91 -16.14 -3.41 -6.11
C ASN A 91 -17.09 -2.57 -6.98
N ARG A 92 -17.96 -1.73 -6.38
CA ARG A 92 -18.83 -0.83 -7.13
C ARG A 92 -18.04 0.19 -7.95
N ILE A 93 -16.96 0.73 -7.38
CA ILE A 93 -16.04 1.63 -8.09
C ILE A 93 -15.43 0.89 -9.27
N ALA A 94 -14.85 -0.30 -9.06
CA ALA A 94 -14.28 -1.10 -10.13
C ALA A 94 -15.29 -1.43 -11.25
N ALA A 95 -16.55 -1.70 -10.90
CA ALA A 95 -17.62 -1.99 -11.86
C ALA A 95 -18.01 -0.77 -12.73
N SER A 96 -17.83 0.44 -12.20
CA SER A 96 -18.14 1.69 -12.93
C SER A 96 -17.06 2.08 -13.94
N LEU A 97 -15.87 1.47 -13.84
CA LEU A 97 -14.70 1.81 -14.65
C LEU A 97 -14.53 0.83 -15.80
N ARG A 98 -14.22 1.31 -17.01
CA ARG A 98 -14.02 0.46 -18.19
C ARG A 98 -12.65 0.64 -18.83
N ARG A 99 -12.13 1.86 -18.82
CA ARG A 99 -10.88 2.21 -19.50
C ARG A 99 -9.60 1.86 -18.73
N PRO A 100 -9.41 2.26 -17.45
CA PRO A 100 -8.11 2.08 -16.80
C PRO A 100 -7.83 0.61 -16.49
N ARG A 101 -6.54 0.24 -16.48
CA ARG A 101 -6.10 -0.98 -15.80
C ARG A 101 -6.29 -0.81 -14.30
N LYS A 102 -6.87 -1.81 -13.64
CA LYS A 102 -7.28 -1.70 -12.24
C LYS A 102 -6.42 -2.59 -11.38
N VAL A 103 -5.73 -2.01 -10.40
CA VAL A 103 -4.95 -2.77 -9.43
C VAL A 103 -5.42 -2.43 -8.01
N LEU A 104 -5.49 -3.44 -7.15
CA LEU A 104 -5.91 -3.30 -5.76
C LEU A 104 -4.77 -3.76 -4.85
N GLY A 105 -4.45 -2.97 -3.83
CA GLY A 105 -3.48 -3.32 -2.81
C GLY A 105 -3.95 -2.90 -1.42
N GLY A 106 -3.10 -3.18 -0.43
CA GLY A 106 -3.39 -2.90 0.98
C GLY A 106 -3.96 -4.13 1.70
N PRO A 107 -4.26 -4.01 3.00
CA PRO A 107 -4.68 -5.14 3.81
C PRO A 107 -5.92 -5.88 3.32
N ILE A 108 -6.76 -5.19 2.55
CA ILE A 108 -8.00 -5.74 2.01
C ILE A 108 -7.75 -6.99 1.13
N VAL A 109 -6.53 -7.13 0.58
CA VAL A 109 -6.11 -8.26 -0.26
C VAL A 109 -5.72 -9.49 0.58
N PHE A 110 -5.33 -9.35 1.84
CA PHE A 110 -4.93 -10.49 2.69
C PHE A 110 -6.11 -11.14 3.44
N GLY A 111 -7.32 -10.62 3.24
CA GLY A 111 -8.53 -11.03 3.95
C GLY A 111 -8.78 -10.20 5.22
N ASN A 112 -10.02 -9.75 5.40
CA ASN A 112 -10.43 -8.98 6.58
C ASN A 112 -10.69 -9.94 7.74
N ALA A 113 -9.84 -9.95 8.75
CA ALA A 113 -10.21 -10.55 10.02
C ALA A 113 -11.13 -9.57 10.77
N ALA A 114 -12.38 -9.97 11.03
CA ALA A 114 -13.35 -9.19 11.82
C ALA A 114 -12.88 -8.90 13.27
N GLY A 115 -11.77 -9.49 13.70
CA GLY A 115 -11.11 -9.31 14.98
C GLY A 115 -10.03 -10.37 15.20
N GLY A 116 -9.21 -10.20 16.24
CA GLY A 116 -8.25 -11.23 16.65
C GLY A 116 -8.95 -12.57 16.90
N GLY A 117 -8.53 -13.62 16.20
CA GLY A 117 -9.04 -14.99 16.37
C GLY A 117 -10.19 -15.41 15.44
N SER A 118 -10.64 -14.55 14.52
CA SER A 118 -11.66 -14.92 13.50
C SER A 118 -11.00 -15.25 12.16
N ARG A 119 -11.50 -16.25 11.43
CA ARG A 119 -11.05 -16.55 10.05
C ARG A 119 -11.37 -15.37 9.15
N ALA A 120 -10.42 -14.98 8.32
CA ALA A 120 -10.66 -13.98 7.28
C ALA A 120 -11.63 -14.56 6.23
N GLU A 121 -12.68 -13.82 5.92
CA GLU A 121 -13.49 -14.06 4.72
C GLU A 121 -12.87 -13.27 3.57
N SER A 122 -12.63 -13.92 2.43
CA SER A 122 -12.11 -13.24 1.24
C SER A 122 -13.27 -12.80 0.36
N ASP A 123 -13.44 -11.48 0.28
CA ASP A 123 -14.28 -10.87 -0.75
C ASP A 123 -13.66 -11.09 -2.13
N SER A 124 -14.49 -11.32 -3.16
CA SER A 124 -13.99 -11.44 -4.54
C SER A 124 -13.71 -10.07 -5.14
N TYR A 125 -12.52 -9.89 -5.69
CA TYR A 125 -12.08 -8.68 -6.40
C TYR A 125 -11.86 -8.95 -7.90
N SER A 126 -12.68 -9.82 -8.49
CA SER A 126 -12.53 -10.31 -9.87
C SER A 126 -12.53 -9.24 -10.96
N LEU A 127 -13.01 -8.03 -10.67
CA LEU A 127 -13.00 -6.87 -11.58
C LEU A 127 -11.65 -6.14 -11.63
N TYR A 128 -10.73 -6.45 -10.71
CA TYR A 128 -9.37 -5.94 -10.73
C TYR A 128 -8.48 -6.83 -11.60
N ASP A 129 -7.60 -6.19 -12.38
CA ASP A 129 -6.64 -6.84 -13.25
C ASP A 129 -5.50 -7.50 -12.46
N CYS A 130 -5.15 -6.92 -11.30
CA CYS A 130 -4.10 -7.43 -10.43
C CYS A 130 -4.39 -7.10 -8.96
N LEU A 131 -4.10 -8.06 -8.09
CA LEU A 131 -4.09 -7.90 -6.64
C LEU A 131 -2.63 -7.82 -6.16
N LEU A 132 -2.31 -6.78 -5.41
CA LEU A 132 -0.96 -6.46 -4.93
C LEU A 132 -0.83 -6.90 -3.47
N SER A 133 0.06 -7.86 -3.22
CA SER A 133 0.30 -8.46 -1.91
C SER A 133 1.77 -8.37 -1.50
N GLY A 134 2.08 -8.63 -0.24
CA GLY A 134 3.43 -8.45 0.30
C GLY A 134 3.80 -6.97 0.38
N GLU A 135 4.93 -6.58 -0.22
CA GLU A 135 5.27 -5.17 -0.41
C GLU A 135 4.53 -4.60 -1.63
N ILE A 136 3.52 -3.78 -1.38
CA ILE A 136 2.57 -3.30 -2.40
C ILE A 136 3.28 -2.48 -3.49
N SER A 137 4.26 -1.66 -3.12
CA SER A 137 5.00 -0.83 -4.09
C SER A 137 5.85 -1.69 -5.03
N ASP A 138 6.49 -2.73 -4.52
CA ASP A 138 7.26 -3.68 -5.33
C ASP A 138 6.35 -4.53 -6.23
N ALA A 139 5.22 -5.01 -5.70
CA ALA A 139 4.22 -5.72 -6.48
C ALA A 139 3.70 -4.86 -7.65
N LEU A 140 3.45 -3.57 -7.40
CA LEU A 140 3.03 -2.63 -8.44
C LEU A 140 4.10 -2.47 -9.53
N ASP A 141 5.36 -2.32 -9.15
CA ASP A 141 6.46 -2.17 -10.12
C ASP A 141 6.62 -3.43 -10.98
N ILE A 142 6.54 -4.62 -10.40
CA ILE A 142 6.53 -5.90 -11.13
C ILE A 142 5.37 -5.94 -12.13
N TYR A 143 4.17 -5.54 -11.70
CA TYR A 143 2.99 -5.47 -12.58
C TYR A 143 3.25 -4.55 -13.78
N LEU A 144 3.71 -3.32 -13.54
CA LEU A 144 3.94 -2.33 -14.59
C LEU A 144 5.02 -2.78 -15.58
N LYS A 145 6.14 -3.34 -15.10
CA LYS A 145 7.20 -3.90 -15.98
C LYS A 145 6.67 -5.02 -16.86
N SER A 146 5.93 -5.96 -16.26
CA SER A 146 5.33 -7.08 -17.01
C SER A 146 4.35 -6.62 -18.10
N TYR A 147 3.70 -5.47 -17.89
CA TYR A 147 2.68 -4.93 -18.79
C TYR A 147 3.26 -4.02 -19.89
N PHE A 148 4.26 -3.20 -19.57
CA PHE A 148 4.81 -2.22 -20.54
C PHE A 148 6.04 -2.72 -21.30
N GLU A 149 6.74 -3.76 -20.84
CA GLU A 149 7.85 -4.38 -21.58
C GLU A 149 7.36 -5.43 -22.60
N GLY A 150 6.08 -5.84 -22.51
CA GLY A 150 5.40 -6.61 -23.56
C GLY A 150 4.93 -5.67 -24.66
N GLY A 151 5.81 -5.34 -25.60
CA GLY A 151 5.50 -4.52 -26.76
C GLY A 151 4.18 -4.91 -27.42
N ASP A 152 3.42 -3.88 -27.79
CA ASP A 152 2.07 -3.90 -28.37
C ASP A 152 0.97 -4.18 -27.33
N GLY A 153 0.11 -3.17 -27.10
CA GLY A 153 -0.99 -3.16 -26.13
C GLY A 153 -2.12 -4.17 -26.37
N GLN A 154 -1.81 -5.35 -26.91
CA GLN A 154 -2.62 -6.55 -26.77
C GLN A 154 -2.05 -7.34 -25.60
N GLY A 155 -2.82 -7.39 -24.50
CA GLY A 155 -2.45 -8.02 -23.24
C GLY A 155 -1.57 -9.26 -23.40
N GLY A 156 -0.26 -9.06 -23.24
CA GLY A 156 0.67 -10.14 -23.03
C GLY A 156 0.19 -10.92 -21.81
N ASN A 157 -0.11 -12.20 -22.02
CA ASN A 157 -0.45 -13.14 -20.98
C ASN A 157 0.63 -13.00 -19.89
N VAL A 158 0.28 -12.39 -18.74
CA VAL A 158 1.22 -12.17 -17.63
C VAL A 158 1.91 -13.51 -17.42
N LYS A 159 3.22 -13.56 -17.64
CA LYS A 159 3.98 -14.80 -17.47
C LYS A 159 3.76 -15.24 -16.03
N ARG A 160 2.96 -16.30 -15.87
CA ARG A 160 2.57 -16.94 -14.62
C ARG A 160 3.73 -16.86 -13.63
N GLY A 161 3.58 -16.01 -12.62
CA GLY A 161 4.58 -15.81 -11.59
C GLY A 161 5.06 -17.14 -11.04
N ARG A 162 6.38 -17.28 -10.91
CA ARG A 162 7.06 -18.45 -10.36
C ARG A 162 6.41 -18.83 -9.03
N ARG A 163 5.99 -20.09 -8.89
CA ARG A 163 5.48 -20.67 -7.63
C ARG A 163 6.49 -20.37 -6.51
N ALA A 164 6.12 -19.54 -5.54
CA ALA A 164 6.81 -19.50 -4.26
C ALA A 164 6.32 -20.70 -3.44
N SER A 165 7.24 -21.60 -3.12
CA SER A 165 6.99 -22.76 -2.29
C SER A 165 6.96 -22.41 -0.80
N ALA A 166 6.01 -23.05 -0.12
CA ALA A 166 6.04 -23.48 1.28
C ALA A 166 5.83 -22.45 2.40
N SER A 167 4.57 -22.02 2.58
CA SER A 167 3.84 -22.22 3.84
C SER A 167 2.37 -21.77 3.69
N GLY A 168 1.48 -22.74 3.46
CA GLY A 168 0.04 -22.75 3.78
C GLY A 168 -0.86 -21.60 3.30
N THR A 169 -1.76 -21.93 2.35
CA THR A 169 -3.06 -21.28 2.04
C THR A 169 -2.99 -19.75 1.94
N ASP A 170 -2.83 -19.15 0.76
CA ASP A 170 -3.97 -18.88 -0.13
C ASP A 170 -3.48 -18.72 -1.57
N ALA A 171 -4.03 -19.53 -2.47
CA ALA A 171 -3.98 -19.26 -3.91
C ALA A 171 -5.38 -18.82 -4.30
N ASP A 172 -5.68 -17.54 -4.13
CA ASP A 172 -6.91 -16.94 -4.59
C ASP A 172 -6.70 -16.13 -5.89
N ASP A 173 -7.74 -16.17 -6.73
CA ASP A 173 -7.92 -15.44 -7.98
C ASP A 173 -6.92 -15.70 -9.12
N ALA A 174 -7.12 -16.82 -9.83
CA ALA A 174 -6.86 -16.99 -11.27
C ALA A 174 -5.46 -16.59 -11.83
N GLY A 175 -4.45 -16.41 -10.98
CA GLY A 175 -3.13 -15.89 -11.37
C GLY A 175 -3.01 -14.36 -11.45
N ARG A 176 -3.91 -13.61 -10.79
CA ARG A 176 -3.92 -12.13 -10.75
C ARG A 176 -3.17 -11.55 -9.54
N LEU A 177 -2.82 -12.38 -8.57
CA LEU A 177 -2.07 -11.99 -7.38
C LEU A 177 -0.57 -11.85 -7.70
N ILE A 178 -0.01 -10.66 -7.46
CA ILE A 178 1.43 -10.42 -7.48
C ILE A 178 1.89 -10.15 -6.04
N ARG A 179 2.94 -10.84 -5.62
CA ARG A 179 3.53 -10.68 -4.29
C ARG A 179 4.87 -9.95 -4.42
N GLY A 180 4.94 -8.75 -3.87
CA GLY A 180 6.16 -7.96 -3.81
C GLY A 180 7.01 -8.32 -2.60
N GLU A 181 8.31 -8.04 -2.72
CA GLU A 181 9.31 -8.26 -1.67
C GLU A 181 9.74 -6.93 -1.04
N LEU A 182 9.84 -6.91 0.29
CA LEU A 182 10.34 -5.72 0.99
C LEU A 182 11.85 -5.59 0.78
N LYS A 183 12.25 -4.51 0.10
CA LYS A 183 13.63 -4.05 -0.10
C LYS A 183 13.70 -2.57 0.22
N TYR A 184 14.39 -2.20 1.31
CA TYR A 184 14.38 -0.82 1.76
C TYR A 184 15.08 0.12 0.78
N GLU A 185 16.01 -0.37 -0.02
CA GLU A 185 16.70 0.41 -1.05
C GLU A 185 15.71 0.90 -2.13
N ASP A 186 14.74 0.08 -2.50
CA ASP A 186 13.68 0.47 -3.45
C ASP A 186 12.65 1.39 -2.79
N ILE A 187 12.29 1.11 -1.53
CA ILE A 187 11.41 1.99 -0.73
C ILE A 187 12.01 3.39 -0.59
N ASP A 188 13.30 3.49 -0.28
CA ASP A 188 14.01 4.76 -0.10
C ASP A 188 13.90 5.63 -1.35
N ARG A 189 14.21 5.05 -2.52
CA ARG A 189 14.06 5.73 -3.82
C ARG A 189 12.61 6.18 -4.06
N ARG A 190 11.64 5.27 -3.89
CA ARG A 190 10.23 5.51 -4.20
C ARG A 190 9.57 6.49 -3.21
N SER A 191 9.99 6.50 -1.96
CA SER A 191 9.49 7.39 -0.92
C SER A 191 9.79 8.86 -1.22
N VAL A 192 10.98 9.14 -1.77
CA VAL A 192 11.39 10.47 -2.23
C VAL A 192 10.58 10.89 -3.46
N LEU A 193 10.49 10.01 -4.47
CA LEU A 193 9.76 10.28 -5.72
C LEU A 193 8.26 10.54 -5.48
N GLY A 194 7.66 9.82 -4.55
CA GLY A 194 6.24 9.94 -4.21
C GLY A 194 5.89 11.05 -3.23
N SER A 195 6.89 11.75 -2.67
CA SER A 195 6.68 12.77 -1.62
C SER A 195 5.71 13.88 -2.02
N GLY A 196 5.64 14.23 -3.31
CA GLY A 196 4.78 15.30 -3.83
C GLY A 196 3.28 15.01 -3.71
N VAL A 197 2.86 13.74 -3.60
CA VAL A 197 1.44 13.36 -3.57
C VAL A 197 0.68 13.96 -2.38
N ILE A 198 1.40 14.29 -1.29
CA ILE A 198 0.81 14.90 -0.09
C ILE A 198 0.06 16.20 -0.39
N LYS A 199 0.44 16.93 -1.45
CA LYS A 199 -0.20 18.20 -1.87
C LYS A 199 -1.63 18.01 -2.35
N LEU A 200 -1.99 16.78 -2.74
CA LEU A 200 -3.31 16.40 -3.21
C LEU A 200 -4.21 15.89 -2.07
N HIS A 201 -3.65 15.68 -0.87
CA HIS A 201 -4.40 15.19 0.28
C HIS A 201 -5.36 16.26 0.82
N PRO A 202 -6.61 15.93 1.21
CA PRO A 202 -7.61 16.90 1.66
C PRO A 202 -7.19 17.68 2.93
N SER A 203 -6.33 17.09 3.75
CA SER A 203 -5.77 17.75 4.94
C SER A 203 -4.53 18.61 4.66
N TYR A 204 -4.00 18.68 3.43
CA TYR A 204 -2.84 19.52 3.13
C TYR A 204 -3.13 21.01 3.43
N PRO A 205 -2.23 21.77 4.09
CA PRO A 205 -0.85 21.41 4.47
C PRO A 205 -0.69 20.73 5.83
N HIS A 206 -1.79 20.40 6.52
CA HIS A 206 -1.84 19.76 7.84
C HIS A 206 -1.87 18.23 7.82
N VAL A 207 -1.61 17.62 6.66
CA VAL A 207 -1.48 16.16 6.53
C VAL A 207 -0.32 15.65 7.38
N ILE A 208 -0.56 14.55 8.11
CA ILE A 208 0.45 13.87 8.91
C ILE A 208 1.06 12.74 8.07
N CYS A 209 2.34 12.87 7.76
CA CYS A 209 3.07 11.85 6.99
C CYS A 209 3.52 10.73 7.93
N GLU A 210 2.97 9.52 7.72
CA GLU A 210 3.49 8.30 8.34
C GLU A 210 4.88 7.99 7.80
N LEU A 211 5.88 7.85 8.67
CA LEU A 211 7.23 7.46 8.29
C LEU A 211 7.48 6.01 8.71
N GLU A 212 7.71 5.14 7.73
CA GLU A 212 8.10 3.76 8.01
C GLU A 212 9.57 3.69 8.39
N THR A 213 9.81 3.23 9.63
CA THR A 213 11.15 3.02 10.19
C THR A 213 11.53 1.54 10.27
N ALA A 214 10.55 0.63 10.30
CA ALA A 214 10.77 -0.80 10.35
C ALA A 214 9.57 -1.55 9.76
N ARG A 215 9.67 -2.88 9.65
CA ARG A 215 8.53 -3.77 9.44
C ARG A 215 8.78 -5.12 10.09
N GLY A 216 7.74 -5.72 10.65
CA GLY A 216 7.86 -6.96 11.41
C GLY A 216 8.04 -6.70 12.91
N CYS A 217 8.04 -7.78 13.69
CA CYS A 217 8.05 -7.70 15.15
C CYS A 217 8.91 -8.82 15.75
N SER A 218 9.70 -8.50 16.78
CA SER A 218 10.51 -9.49 17.51
C SER A 218 9.65 -10.60 18.12
N ARG A 219 8.39 -10.30 18.46
CA ARG A 219 7.43 -11.29 18.96
C ARG A 219 7.02 -12.34 17.92
N ALA A 220 7.42 -12.21 16.65
CA ALA A 220 7.23 -13.27 15.66
C ALA A 220 7.86 -14.60 16.10
N GLU A 221 8.93 -14.55 16.90
CA GLU A 221 9.57 -15.72 17.50
C GLU A 221 8.65 -16.53 18.41
N VAL A 222 7.69 -15.88 19.07
CA VAL A 222 6.76 -16.50 20.03
C VAL A 222 5.30 -16.51 19.52
N GLY A 223 5.09 -16.25 18.23
CA GLY A 223 3.75 -16.26 17.61
C GLY A 223 2.96 -14.94 17.70
N GLY A 224 3.59 -13.85 18.16
CA GLY A 224 3.01 -12.51 18.14
C GLY A 224 2.04 -12.18 19.29
N CYS A 225 1.44 -10.98 19.21
CA CYS A 225 0.38 -10.56 20.12
C CYS A 225 -0.99 -10.88 19.51
N ALA A 226 -1.98 -11.24 20.34
CA ALA A 226 -3.32 -11.61 19.87
C ALA A 226 -4.08 -10.52 19.10
N PHE A 227 -3.67 -9.25 19.24
CA PHE A 227 -4.33 -8.08 18.65
C PHE A 227 -3.52 -7.41 17.53
N CYS A 228 -2.32 -7.89 17.23
CA CYS A 228 -1.40 -7.23 16.32
C CYS A 228 -1.07 -8.16 15.16
N THR A 229 -1.10 -7.66 13.92
CA THR A 229 -0.73 -8.42 12.72
C THR A 229 0.73 -8.29 12.34
N GLU A 230 1.51 -7.42 13.01
CA GLU A 230 2.88 -7.12 12.58
C GLU A 230 3.83 -8.34 12.60
N PHE A 231 3.56 -9.31 13.48
CA PHE A 231 4.35 -10.55 13.52
C PHE A 231 4.24 -11.39 12.24
N LEU A 232 3.15 -11.22 11.46
CA LEU A 232 2.95 -11.90 10.17
C LEU A 232 3.96 -11.44 9.12
N TYR A 233 4.58 -10.27 9.30
CA TYR A 233 5.67 -9.79 8.43
C TYR A 233 7.04 -10.36 8.81
N GLY A 234 7.13 -11.19 9.86
CA GLY A 234 8.34 -11.85 10.33
C GLY A 234 9.16 -11.03 11.32
N MET A 235 10.44 -11.42 11.47
CA MET A 235 11.40 -10.70 12.33
C MET A 235 11.60 -9.26 11.83
N PRO A 236 11.87 -8.30 12.76
CA PRO A 236 11.92 -6.90 12.42
C PRO A 236 13.06 -6.63 11.45
N ARG A 237 12.75 -5.94 10.36
CA ARG A 237 13.72 -5.35 9.44
C ARG A 237 13.68 -3.85 9.62
N TYR A 238 14.84 -3.26 9.87
CA TYR A 238 14.97 -1.82 10.10
C TYR A 238 15.39 -1.12 8.83
N ARG A 239 14.74 0.01 8.56
CA ARG A 239 15.14 0.94 7.52
C ARG A 239 16.32 1.78 7.99
N THR A 240 17.19 2.21 7.09
CA THR A 240 18.36 3.04 7.42
C THR A 240 17.96 4.47 7.80
N THR A 241 18.76 5.12 8.64
CA THR A 241 18.58 6.53 9.00
C THR A 241 18.72 7.44 7.79
N GLU A 242 19.60 7.09 6.85
CA GLU A 242 19.85 7.83 5.62
C GLU A 242 18.62 7.81 4.70
N GLY A 243 17.98 6.64 4.55
CA GLY A 243 16.74 6.49 3.79
C GLY A 243 15.58 7.30 4.39
N ILE A 244 15.40 7.22 5.71
CA ILE A 244 14.37 7.97 6.44
C ILE A 244 14.60 9.48 6.32
N THR A 245 15.83 9.95 6.50
CA THR A 245 16.14 11.39 6.44
C THR A 245 15.99 11.96 5.04
N ALA A 246 16.33 11.20 4.00
CA ALA A 246 16.09 11.59 2.61
C ALA A 246 14.59 11.77 2.31
N GLU A 247 13.75 10.84 2.78
CA GLU A 247 12.30 10.95 2.67
C GLU A 247 11.75 12.17 3.41
N VAL A 248 12.19 12.40 4.66
CA VAL A 248 11.78 13.56 5.46
C VAL A 248 12.15 14.86 4.75
N ALA A 249 13.36 14.95 4.18
CA ALA A 249 13.80 16.13 3.42
C ALA A 249 12.91 16.37 2.20
N ALA A 250 12.58 15.31 1.44
CA ALA A 250 11.71 15.40 0.27
C ALA A 250 10.28 15.84 0.65
N LEU A 251 9.69 15.24 1.68
CA LEU A 251 8.38 15.60 2.22
C LEU A 251 8.36 17.04 2.72
N TYR A 252 9.39 17.46 3.46
CA TYR A 252 9.51 18.83 3.95
C TYR A 252 9.57 19.84 2.79
N GLY A 253 10.32 19.51 1.73
CA GLY A 253 10.37 20.28 0.49
C GLY A 253 9.03 20.31 -0.26
N ALA A 254 8.22 19.26 -0.15
CA ALA A 254 6.84 19.24 -0.65
C ALA A 254 5.84 20.01 0.24
N GLY A 255 6.28 20.51 1.40
CA GLY A 255 5.48 21.33 2.31
C GLY A 255 4.97 20.61 3.55
N ALA A 256 5.34 19.35 3.78
CA ALA A 256 4.99 18.64 5.01
C ALA A 256 5.56 19.33 6.25
N ARG A 257 4.78 19.36 7.33
CA ARG A 257 5.21 19.86 8.65
C ARG A 257 4.91 18.89 9.79
N TYR A 258 4.10 17.87 9.56
CA TYR A 258 3.64 16.93 10.56
C TYR A 258 4.05 15.51 10.16
N PHE A 259 4.74 14.83 11.06
CA PHE A 259 5.28 13.51 10.84
C PHE A 259 4.93 12.62 12.04
N ARG A 260 4.60 11.36 11.76
CA ARG A 260 4.49 10.31 12.79
C ARG A 260 5.49 9.23 12.44
N LEU A 261 6.34 8.87 13.39
CA LEU A 261 7.16 7.67 13.28
C LEU A 261 6.24 6.47 13.47
N GLY A 262 6.18 5.62 12.45
CA GLY A 262 5.23 4.53 12.39
C GLY A 262 5.78 3.35 11.62
N ARG A 263 4.88 2.44 11.25
CA ARG A 263 5.19 1.07 10.80
C ARG A 263 6.16 0.28 11.69
N GLN A 264 6.38 0.74 12.91
CA GLN A 264 7.26 0.12 13.87
C GLN A 264 6.47 -0.28 15.12
N PRO A 265 6.23 -1.58 15.35
CA PRO A 265 5.46 -2.04 16.51
C PRO A 265 6.15 -1.80 17.86
N ASP A 266 7.49 -1.65 17.87
CA ASP A 266 8.27 -1.31 19.05
C ASP A 266 9.26 -0.19 18.74
N LEU A 267 8.89 1.06 19.05
CA LEU A 267 9.68 2.25 18.76
C LEU A 267 11.09 2.20 19.38
N LEU A 268 11.21 1.62 20.57
CA LEU A 268 12.46 1.60 21.34
C LEU A 268 13.45 0.55 20.82
N ALA A 269 12.98 -0.41 20.03
CA ALA A 269 13.82 -1.45 19.44
C ALA A 269 14.49 -1.04 18.12
N TYR A 270 14.28 0.19 17.62
CA TYR A 270 14.86 0.63 16.34
C TYR A 270 16.38 0.47 16.32
N GLY A 271 16.90 -0.31 15.37
CA GLY A 271 18.35 -0.51 15.22
C GLY A 271 19.00 -1.28 16.37
N ALA A 272 18.21 -1.84 17.30
CA ALA A 272 18.73 -2.70 18.33
C ALA A 272 19.24 -4.00 17.69
N GLU A 273 20.51 -4.32 17.91
CA GLU A 273 21.02 -5.65 17.65
C GLU A 273 20.32 -6.62 18.61
N SER A 274 19.89 -7.77 18.10
CA SER A 274 19.24 -8.79 18.94
C SER A 274 20.24 -9.31 19.98
N HIS A 275 20.30 -8.69 21.15
CA HIS A 275 20.89 -9.28 22.35
C HIS A 275 19.90 -10.26 22.98
N MET A 276 19.43 -11.24 22.21
CA MET A 276 18.86 -12.44 22.79
C MET A 276 19.66 -13.62 22.29
N GLY A 277 20.70 -13.94 23.04
CA GLY A 277 21.28 -15.26 23.01
C GLY A 277 20.22 -16.26 23.46
N VAL A 278 19.61 -16.94 22.49
CA VAL A 278 19.00 -18.26 22.67
C VAL A 278 19.48 -19.11 21.50
N ALA A 279 19.89 -20.33 21.84
CA ALA A 279 20.86 -21.16 21.13
C ALA A 279 20.39 -21.65 19.74
N ARG A 280 21.41 -22.07 18.96
CA ARG A 280 21.31 -22.89 17.74
C ARG A 280 20.26 -23.99 17.82
#